data_AF-A0A379ACQ8-F1
#
_entry.id   AF-A0A379ACQ8-F1
#
_cell.length_a   1.000
_cell.length_b   1.000
_cell.length_c   1.000
_cell.angle_alpha   90.00
_cell.angle_beta   90.00
_cell.angle_gamma   90.00
#
_symmetry.space_group_name_H-M   'P 1'
#
loop_
_entity.id
_entity.type
_entity.pdbx_description
1 polymer ?
#
loop_
_entity_poly.entity_id
_entity_poly.type
_entity_poly.pdbx_seq_one_letter_code
_entity_poly.pdbx_strand_id
1 'polypeptide(L)' 'MLHDGLKASAAAVRVGYESPSQFSREFKRYFGVTPGEEVNRVRQTVADPSA' A
#
# COMPACT_ATOMS: atom_id res chain seq x y z
N MET A 1 3.70 10.53 3.95
CA MET A 1 4.95 10.28 3.17
C MET A 1 5.90 9.32 3.87
N LEU A 2 6.52 9.65 5.02
CA LEU A 2 7.50 8.75 5.66
C LEU A 2 6.87 7.45 6.21
N HIS A 3 5.72 7.55 6.88
CA HIS A 3 4.99 6.38 7.42
C HIS A 3 4.42 5.49 6.32
N ASP A 4 3.93 6.06 5.21
CA ASP A 4 3.45 5.31 4.05
C ASP A 4 4.59 4.60 3.35
N GLY A 5 5.74 5.27 3.22
CA GLY A 5 6.97 4.70 2.67
C GLY A 5 7.43 3.47 3.46
N LEU A 6 7.38 3.51 4.80
CA LEU A 6 7.72 2.36 5.64
C LEU A 6 6.78 1.16 5.39
N LYS A 7 5.48 1.39 5.22
CA LYS A 7 4.51 0.32 4.94
C LYS A 7 4.65 -0.22 3.50
N ALA A 8 4.86 0.67 2.54
CA ALA A 8 5.10 0.29 1.15
C ALA A 8 6.41 -0.51 1.00
N SER A 9 7.46 -0.15 1.74
CA SER A 9 8.71 -0.91 1.77
C SER A 9 8.53 -2.31 2.32
N ALA A 10 7.82 -2.47 3.43
CA ALA A 10 7.55 -3.79 4.00
C ALA A 10 6.69 -4.66 3.05
N ALA A 11 5.69 -4.05 2.41
CA ALA A 11 4.86 -4.73 1.41
C ALA A 11 5.69 -5.14 0.19
N ALA A 12 6.53 -4.25 -0.33
CA ALA A 12 7.41 -4.49 -1.47
C ALA A 12 8.34 -5.70 -1.22
N VAL A 13 9.00 -5.76 -0.06
CA VAL A 13 9.85 -6.90 0.30
C VAL A 13 9.04 -8.20 0.36
N ARG A 14 7.85 -8.17 0.95
CA ARG A 14 6.99 -9.37 1.09
C ARG A 14 6.55 -9.95 -0.26
N VAL A 15 6.34 -9.10 -1.26
CA VAL A 15 5.94 -9.52 -2.62
C VAL A 15 7.14 -9.69 -3.57
N GLY A 16 8.38 -9.56 -3.09
CA GLY A 16 9.60 -9.83 -3.85
C GLY A 16 10.12 -8.66 -4.69
N TYR A 17 9.68 -7.43 -4.40
CA TYR A 17 10.16 -6.23 -5.07
C TYR A 17 11.42 -5.69 -4.39
N GLU A 18 12.43 -5.39 -5.20
CA GLU A 18 13.72 -4.85 -4.74
C GLU A 18 13.60 -3.39 -4.29
N SER A 19 12.65 -2.64 -4.86
CA SER A 19 12.45 -1.22 -4.57
C SER A 19 11.01 -0.89 -4.17
N PRO A 20 10.79 -0.19 -3.05
CA PRO A 20 9.48 0.34 -2.65
C PRO A 20 8.86 1.26 -3.71
N SER A 21 9.69 2.00 -4.43
CA SER A 21 9.26 2.90 -5.51
C SER A 21 8.81 2.13 -6.75
N GLN A 22 9.47 1.02 -7.09
CA GLN A 22 9.03 0.13 -8.17
C GLN A 22 7.67 -0.49 -7.83
N PHE A 23 7.54 -1.02 -6.61
CA PHE A 23 6.28 -1.57 -6.11
C PHE A 23 5.15 -0.54 -6.19
N SER A 24 5.38 0.68 -5.70
CA SER A 24 4.34 1.73 -5.69
C SER A 24 3.90 2.15 -7.09
N ARG A 25 4.82 2.18 -8.06
CA ARG A 25 4.51 2.51 -9.47
C ARG A 25 3.68 1.42 -10.13
N GLU A 26 4.08 0.17 -9.99
CA GLU A 26 3.35 -0.96 -10.57
C GLU A 26 1.99 -1.16 -9.88
N PHE A 27 1.93 -1.03 -8.55
CA PHE A 27 0.68 -1.10 -7.81
C PHE A 27 -0.31 -0.03 -8.30
N LYS A 28 0.14 1.21 -8.47
CA LYS A 28 -0.70 2.28 -9.05
C LYS A 28 -1.11 1.99 -10.49
N ARG A 29 -0.23 1.38 -11.29
CA ARG A 29 -0.54 1.01 -12.68
C ARG A 29 -1.63 -0.07 -12.76
N TYR A 30 -1.58 -1.09 -11.90
CA TYR A 30 -2.53 -2.20 -11.91
C TYR A 30 -3.84 -1.88 -11.18
N PHE A 31 -3.78 -1.14 -10.06
CA PHE A 31 -4.92 -0.91 -9.17
C PHE A 31 -5.46 0.52 -9.21
N GLY A 32 -4.81 1.44 -9.93
CA GLY A 32 -5.23 2.84 -10.06
C GLY A 32 -4.97 3.74 -8.84
N VAL A 33 -4.60 3.16 -7.70
CA VAL A 33 -4.35 3.85 -6.42
C VAL A 33 -2.97 3.52 -5.88
N THR A 34 -2.43 4.35 -4.99
CA THR A 34 -1.16 4.02 -4.33
C THR A 34 -1.36 2.99 -3.21
N PRO A 35 -0.31 2.22 -2.85
CA PRO A 35 -0.39 1.28 -1.71
C PRO A 35 -0.79 1.96 -0.40
N GLY A 36 -0.36 3.21 -0.18
CA GLY A 36 -0.70 3.98 1.01
C GLY A 36 -2.18 4.36 1.08
N GLU A 37 -2.77 4.74 -0.05
CA GLU A 37 -4.23 4.99 -0.15
C GLU A 37 -5.03 3.72 0.14
N GLU A 38 -4.60 2.59 -0.40
CA GLU A 38 -5.27 1.31 -0.16
C GLU A 38 -5.18 0.87 1.31
N VAL A 39 -4.03 1.03 1.95
CA VAL A 39 -3.90 0.77 3.39
C VAL A 39 -4.82 1.66 4.22
N ASN A 40 -4.99 2.93 3.83
CA ASN A 40 -5.92 3.82 4.51
C ASN A 40 -7.38 3.39 4.31
N ARG A 41 -7.75 2.99 3.08
CA ARG A 41 -9.08 2.45 2.77
C ARG A 41 -9.38 1.20 3.60
N VAL A 42 -8.49 0.22 3.58
CA VAL A 42 -8.62 -1.01 4.38
C VAL A 42 -8.71 -0.69 5.86
N ARG A 43 -7.91 0.26 6.37
CA ARG A 43 -7.99 0.68 7.78
C ARG A 43 -9.34 1.30 8.13
N GLN A 44 -9.95 2.06 7.22
CA GLN A 44 -11.28 2.63 7.41
C GLN A 44 -12.37 1.56 7.36
N THR A 45 -12.27 0.60 6.43
CA THR A 45 -13.21 -0.52 6.34
C THR A 45 -13.11 -1.46 7.54
N VAL A 46 -11.91 -1.77 8.03
CA VAL A 46 -11.70 -2.66 9.19
C VAL A 46 -12.05 -1.96 10.51
N ALA A 47 -11.94 -0.64 10.59
CA ALA A 47 -12.32 0.14 11.76
C ALA A 47 -13.84 0.36 11.88
N ASP A 48 -14.62 0.00 10.86
CA ASP A 48 -16.08 0.06 10.88
C ASP A 48 -16.65 -1.37 11.01
N PRO A 49 -16.89 -1.88 12.25
CA PRO A 49 -17.42 -3.21 12.47
C PRO A 49 -18.93 -3.35 12.16
N SER A 50 -19.55 -2.39 11.46
CA SER A 50 -21.00 -2.39 11.19
C SER A 50 -21.39 -2.72 9.74
N ALA A 51 -20.49 -3.23 8.92
CA ALA A 51 -20.80 -3.74 7.58
C ALA A 51 -21.29 -5.21 7.58
#